data_AF-A0A960HND2-F1
#
_entry.id   AF-A0A960HND2-F1
#
_cell.length_a   1.000
_cell.length_b   1.000
_cell.length_c   1.000
_cell.angle_alpha   90.00
_cell.angle_beta   90.00
_cell.angle_gamma   90.00
#
_symmetry.space_group_name_H-M   'P 1'
#
loop_
_entity.id
_entity.type
_entity.pdbx_description
1 polymer ?
#
loop_
_entity_poly.entity_id
_entity_poly.type
_entity_poly.pdbx_seq_one_letter_code
_entity_poly.pdbx_strand_id
1 'polypeptide(L)'
;MRRKLPDPGTAFLASAAVGALNTANARQPLSRTGRLSVLSFFPGWLTSEMPLHAIGWQVAATAGFLRKGALRTPAGWAGLALSAWSWRELADIWREGTRAGDVYEQALRRDLDAELVEGTLPAAQPRKDVLVRTRLARGPLMGLRKRYAHHVGLPYGDAGRRNTLDIWSTPDLPHDAKAPVLLQVHGGAWIIGNKEQQAMPLMAHMADDGWVCVSINYRLSP
;
A
#
# COMPACT_ATOMS: atom_id res chain seq x y z
N MET A 1 44.97 6.30 11.61
CA MET A 1 44.55 7.18 10.49
C MET A 1 43.11 7.63 10.74
N ARG A 2 42.87 8.87 11.22
CA ARG A 2 41.50 9.38 11.44
C ARG A 2 40.94 9.87 10.09
N ARG A 3 39.95 9.18 9.52
CA ARG A 3 39.20 9.67 8.35
C ARG A 3 38.60 11.03 8.73
N LYS A 4 38.97 12.11 8.02
CA LYS A 4 38.27 13.40 8.11
C LYS A 4 36.81 13.15 7.75
N LEU A 5 35.89 13.48 8.65
CA LEU A 5 34.46 13.43 8.35
C LEU A 5 34.17 14.40 7.19
N PRO A 6 33.34 14.01 6.21
CA PRO A 6 32.98 14.89 5.10
C PRO A 6 32.32 16.16 5.62
N ASP A 7 32.52 17.28 4.92
CA ASP A 7 31.87 18.53 5.29
C ASP A 7 30.33 18.38 5.22
N PRO A 8 29.57 19.17 6.00
CA PRO A 8 28.12 19.04 6.07
C PRO A 8 27.41 19.14 4.71
N GLY A 9 27.95 19.89 3.75
CA GLY A 9 27.35 20.04 2.42
C GLY A 9 27.57 18.82 1.54
N THR A 10 28.78 18.26 1.52
CA THR A 10 29.05 17.00 0.80
C THR A 10 28.26 15.82 1.40
N ALA A 11 28.18 15.74 2.73
CA ALA A 11 27.37 14.74 3.40
C ALA A 11 25.87 14.89 3.06
N PHE A 12 25.38 16.12 3.00
CA PHE A 12 23.99 16.40 2.60
C PHE A 12 23.73 16.01 1.14
N LEU A 13 24.61 16.39 0.22
CA LEU A 13 24.49 16.02 -1.20
C LEU A 13 24.43 14.50 -1.39
N ALA A 14 25.29 13.75 -0.70
CA ALA A 14 25.26 12.30 -0.74
C ALA A 14 23.92 11.73 -0.22
N SER A 15 23.41 12.26 0.89
CA SER A 15 22.10 11.87 1.44
C SER A 15 20.96 12.20 0.47
N ALA A 16 20.98 13.38 -0.14
CA ALA A 16 19.99 13.83 -1.12
C ALA A 16 20.04 12.96 -2.39
N ALA A 17 21.23 12.55 -2.83
CA ALA A 17 21.41 11.66 -3.96
C ALA A 17 20.80 10.28 -3.72
N VAL A 18 20.98 9.70 -2.52
CA VAL A 18 20.32 8.44 -2.15
C VAL A 18 18.79 8.58 -2.15
N GLY A 19 18.26 9.67 -1.58
CA GLY A 19 16.82 9.95 -1.57
C GLY A 19 16.23 10.13 -2.98
N ALA A 20 16.94 10.87 -3.84
CA ALA A 20 16.55 11.10 -5.22
C ALA A 20 16.64 9.82 -6.07
N LEU A 21 17.68 9.00 -5.90
CA LEU A 21 17.80 7.69 -6.56
C LEU A 21 16.63 6.78 -6.18
N ASN A 22 16.26 6.75 -4.91
CA ASN A 22 15.12 5.95 -4.46
C ASN A 22 13.79 6.50 -5.01
N THR A 23 13.66 7.83 -5.15
CA THR A 23 12.50 8.46 -5.79
C THR A 23 12.42 8.14 -7.28
N ALA A 24 13.54 8.20 -7.99
CA ALA A 24 13.63 7.79 -9.38
C ALA A 24 13.24 6.32 -9.56
N ASN A 25 13.73 5.45 -8.67
CA ASN A 25 13.39 4.04 -8.64
C ASN A 25 11.90 3.78 -8.34
N ALA A 26 11.27 4.61 -7.51
CA ALA A 26 9.82 4.56 -7.25
C ALA A 26 8.99 4.98 -8.47
N ARG A 27 9.49 5.96 -9.24
CA ARG A 27 8.86 6.42 -10.49
C ARG A 27 8.99 5.38 -11.61
N GLN A 28 10.20 4.87 -11.79
CA GLN A 28 10.56 3.87 -12.77
C GLN A 28 11.62 2.93 -12.18
N PRO A 29 11.30 1.64 -11.98
CA PRO A 29 12.23 0.71 -11.37
C PRO A 29 13.57 0.67 -12.10
N LEU A 30 14.67 0.85 -11.36
CA LEU A 30 16.03 0.86 -11.92
C LEU A 30 16.46 -0.49 -12.48
N SER A 31 15.86 -1.58 -11.99
CA SER A 31 16.01 -2.91 -12.53
C SER A 31 14.68 -3.64 -12.52
N ARG A 32 14.33 -4.26 -13.66
CA ARG A 32 13.08 -5.01 -13.84
C ARG A 32 13.29 -6.52 -13.90
N THR A 33 14.53 -6.98 -14.10
CA THR A 33 14.86 -8.39 -14.31
C THR A 33 16.06 -8.82 -13.48
N GLY A 34 16.17 -10.13 -13.23
CA GLY A 34 17.26 -10.71 -12.46
C GLY A 34 17.23 -10.38 -10.97
N ARG A 35 18.35 -10.59 -10.26
CA ARG A 35 18.42 -10.44 -8.79
C ARG A 35 18.33 -8.99 -8.31
N LEU A 36 18.75 -8.04 -9.14
CA LEU A 36 18.72 -6.61 -8.82
C LEU A 36 17.29 -6.03 -8.83
N SER A 37 16.33 -6.71 -9.46
CA SER A 37 14.93 -6.30 -9.42
C SER A 37 14.36 -6.35 -8.01
N VAL A 38 14.82 -7.29 -7.16
CA VAL A 38 14.40 -7.38 -5.75
C VAL A 38 14.88 -6.17 -4.96
N LEU A 39 16.13 -5.75 -5.17
CA LEU A 39 16.71 -4.56 -4.55
C LEU A 39 16.08 -3.26 -5.06
N SER A 40 15.56 -3.27 -6.29
CA SER A 40 14.79 -2.15 -6.84
C SER A 40 13.35 -2.16 -6.32
N PHE A 41 12.74 -3.33 -6.20
CA PHE A 41 11.34 -3.48 -5.80
C PHE A 41 11.08 -2.97 -4.39
N PHE A 42 11.79 -3.46 -3.37
CA PHE A 42 11.44 -3.14 -1.98
C PHE A 42 11.52 -1.65 -1.63
N PRO A 43 12.62 -0.93 -1.95
CA PRO A 43 12.72 0.50 -1.68
C PRO A 43 11.74 1.32 -2.55
N GLY A 44 11.60 0.93 -3.82
CA GLY A 44 10.69 1.58 -4.77
C GLY A 44 9.23 1.48 -4.32
N TRP A 45 8.80 0.27 -3.93
CA TRP A 45 7.44 -0.02 -3.45
C TRP A 45 7.06 0.84 -2.24
N LEU A 46 7.88 0.83 -1.18
CA LEU A 46 7.54 1.62 0.02
C LEU A 46 7.45 3.13 -0.31
N THR A 47 8.30 3.60 -1.21
CA THR A 47 8.38 5.00 -1.60
C THR A 47 7.22 5.41 -2.51
N SER A 48 6.79 4.53 -3.42
CA SER A 48 5.66 4.76 -4.32
C SER A 48 4.32 4.65 -3.61
N GLU A 49 4.19 3.78 -2.61
CA GLU A 49 2.96 3.62 -1.82
C GLU A 49 2.81 4.67 -0.72
N MET A 50 3.92 5.21 -0.21
CA MET A 50 3.92 6.19 0.89
C MET A 50 4.68 7.48 0.54
N PRO A 51 4.41 8.14 -0.61
CA PRO A 51 5.21 9.26 -1.11
C PRO A 51 5.24 10.45 -0.14
N LEU A 52 4.12 10.77 0.52
CA LEU A 52 4.06 11.86 1.51
C LEU A 52 4.93 11.58 2.76
N HIS A 53 5.02 10.32 3.19
CA HIS A 53 5.88 9.93 4.30
C HIS A 53 7.36 10.02 3.89
N ALA A 54 7.68 9.60 2.66
CA ALA A 54 9.01 9.77 2.09
C ALA A 54 9.41 11.26 2.03
N ILE A 55 8.52 12.15 1.59
CA ILE A 55 8.73 13.61 1.65
C ILE A 55 8.99 14.05 3.10
N GLY A 56 8.15 13.63 4.05
CA GLY A 56 8.32 13.98 5.47
C GLY A 56 9.70 13.60 6.03
N TRP A 57 10.17 12.40 5.73
CA TRP A 57 11.50 11.94 6.13
C TRP A 57 12.64 12.71 5.45
N GLN A 58 12.53 12.98 4.15
CA GLN A 58 13.53 13.77 3.43
C GLN A 58 13.58 15.22 3.93
N VAL A 59 12.43 15.85 4.21
CA VAL A 59 12.36 17.20 4.80
C VAL A 59 13.02 17.23 6.17
N ALA A 60 12.74 16.24 7.03
CA ALA A 60 13.36 16.14 8.35
C ALA A 60 14.90 15.99 8.26
N ALA A 61 15.38 15.12 7.35
CA ALA A 61 16.80 14.94 7.09
C ALA A 61 17.46 16.24 6.57
N THR A 62 16.86 16.88 5.56
CA THR A 62 17.31 18.15 5.00
C THR A 62 17.39 19.23 6.07
N ALA A 63 16.36 19.40 6.92
CA ALA A 63 16.39 20.34 8.02
C ALA A 63 17.56 20.08 9.01
N GLY A 64 17.87 18.81 9.28
CA GLY A 64 19.02 18.41 10.08
C GLY A 64 20.36 18.85 9.49
N PHE A 65 20.54 18.73 8.17
CA PHE A 65 21.74 19.18 7.48
C PHE A 65 21.83 20.71 7.36
N LEU A 66 20.71 21.39 7.11
CA LEU A 66 20.64 22.84 7.07
C LEU A 66 21.09 23.46 8.39
N ARG A 67 20.66 22.91 9.54
CA ARG A 67 21.10 23.35 10.88
C ARG A 67 22.61 23.21 11.10
N LYS A 68 23.26 22.25 10.43
CA LYS A 68 24.72 22.05 10.47
C LYS A 68 25.48 22.97 9.50
N GLY A 69 24.78 23.88 8.81
CA GLY A 69 25.38 24.84 7.89
C GLY A 69 25.71 24.24 6.52
N ALA A 70 24.98 23.21 6.07
CA ALA A 70 25.22 22.59 4.76
C ALA A 70 25.20 23.59 3.58
N LEU A 71 24.36 24.63 3.64
CA LEU A 71 24.27 25.67 2.57
C LEU A 71 25.47 26.64 2.53
N ARG A 72 26.45 26.48 3.41
CA ARG A 72 27.70 27.25 3.33
C ARG A 72 28.59 26.80 2.17
N THR A 73 28.27 25.68 1.52
CA THR A 73 29.03 25.13 0.40
C THR A 73 28.14 24.98 -0.85
N PRO A 74 28.72 25.03 -2.06
CA PRO A 74 27.98 24.75 -3.30
C PRO A 74 27.37 23.35 -3.33
N ALA A 75 28.03 22.36 -2.72
CA ALA A 75 27.52 21.00 -2.59
C ALA A 75 26.20 20.96 -1.81
N GLY A 76 26.06 21.77 -0.75
CA GLY A 76 24.82 21.86 -0.01
C GLY A 76 23.66 22.44 -0.82
N TRP A 77 23.93 23.45 -1.66
CA TRP A 77 22.94 23.98 -2.59
C TRP A 77 22.50 22.96 -3.64
N ALA A 78 23.44 22.21 -4.20
CA ALA A 78 23.12 21.10 -5.11
C ALA A 78 22.27 20.02 -4.42
N GLY A 79 22.58 19.68 -3.16
CA GLY A 79 21.80 18.74 -2.36
C GLY A 79 20.37 19.22 -2.09
N LEU A 80 20.19 20.52 -1.86
CA LEU A 80 18.87 21.13 -1.69
C LEU A 80 18.05 21.09 -2.97
N ALA A 81 18.65 21.43 -4.11
CA ALA A 81 18.00 21.35 -5.41
C ALA A 81 17.55 19.92 -5.74
N LEU A 82 18.41 18.93 -5.45
CA LEU A 82 18.11 17.52 -5.68
C LEU A 82 16.99 17.00 -4.75
N SER A 83 16.97 17.46 -3.51
CA SER A 83 15.88 17.19 -2.56
C SER A 83 14.56 17.82 -3.02
N ALA A 84 14.59 19.07 -3.51
CA ALA A 84 13.39 19.73 -4.05
C ALA A 84 12.83 19.01 -5.28
N TRP A 85 13.71 18.55 -6.19
CA TRP A 85 13.30 17.68 -7.31
C TRP A 85 12.64 16.40 -6.81
N SER A 86 13.25 15.72 -5.84
CA SER A 86 12.71 14.50 -5.26
C SER A 86 11.33 14.72 -4.63
N TRP A 87 11.12 15.81 -3.88
CA TRP A 87 9.81 16.13 -3.30
C TRP A 87 8.74 16.38 -4.35
N ARG A 88 9.09 17.06 -5.45
CA ARG A 88 8.19 17.28 -6.57
C ARG A 88 7.76 15.96 -7.21
N GLU A 89 8.70 15.09 -7.55
CA GLU A 89 8.39 13.78 -8.15
C GLU A 89 7.52 12.92 -7.22
N LEU A 90 7.80 12.92 -5.91
CA LEU A 90 6.97 12.22 -4.94
C LEU A 90 5.56 12.81 -4.84
N ALA A 91 5.42 14.13 -4.92
CA ALA A 91 4.12 14.79 -4.94
C ALA A 91 3.34 14.47 -6.23
N ASP A 92 4.02 14.34 -7.36
CA ASP A 92 3.41 13.95 -8.63
C ASP A 92 3.00 12.46 -8.62
N ILE A 93 3.82 11.56 -8.07
CA ILE A 93 3.43 10.15 -7.80
C ILE A 93 2.17 10.10 -6.92
N TRP A 94 2.11 10.89 -5.86
CA TRP A 94 0.93 10.96 -5.00
C TRP A 94 -0.32 11.43 -5.75
N ARG A 95 -0.20 12.50 -6.56
CA ARG A 95 -1.32 13.03 -7.36
C ARG A 95 -1.83 12.00 -8.37
N GLU A 96 -0.93 11.33 -9.07
CA GLU A 96 -1.30 10.25 -10.00
C GLU A 96 -2.01 9.11 -9.28
N GLY A 97 -1.51 8.67 -8.13
CA GLY A 97 -2.16 7.67 -7.30
C GLY A 97 -3.58 8.06 -6.89
N THR A 98 -3.81 9.34 -6.55
CA THR A 98 -5.16 9.82 -6.21
C THR A 98 -6.12 9.91 -7.39
N ARG A 99 -5.62 10.03 -8.62
CA ARG A 99 -6.43 10.13 -9.86
C ARG A 99 -6.66 8.79 -10.55
N ALA A 100 -5.93 7.75 -10.15
CA ALA A 100 -6.07 6.42 -10.74
C ALA A 100 -7.50 5.87 -10.63
N GLY A 101 -8.23 6.24 -9.55
CA GLY A 101 -9.64 5.89 -9.38
C GLY A 101 -10.53 6.45 -10.49
N ASP A 102 -10.35 7.73 -10.85
CA ASP A 102 -11.14 8.38 -11.89
C ASP A 102 -10.91 7.72 -13.27
N VAL A 103 -9.65 7.35 -13.56
CA VAL A 103 -9.29 6.65 -14.80
C VAL A 103 -9.96 5.28 -14.85
N TYR A 104 -9.94 4.54 -13.74
CA TYR A 104 -10.59 3.23 -13.64
C TYR A 104 -12.11 3.33 -13.79
N GLU A 105 -12.75 4.27 -13.10
CA GLU A 105 -14.20 4.49 -13.17
C GLU A 105 -14.65 4.92 -14.58
N GLN A 106 -13.87 5.77 -15.24
CA GLN A 106 -14.12 6.16 -16.64
C GLN A 106 -14.01 4.97 -17.58
N ALA A 107 -13.01 4.10 -17.42
CA ALA A 107 -12.86 2.90 -18.24
C ALA A 107 -14.02 1.93 -18.03
N LEU A 108 -14.43 1.70 -16.77
CA LEU A 108 -15.59 0.87 -16.44
C LEU A 108 -16.87 1.40 -17.08
N ARG A 109 -17.18 2.70 -16.91
CA ARG A 109 -18.37 3.30 -17.51
C ARG A 109 -18.34 3.24 -19.03
N ARG A 110 -17.18 3.47 -19.65
CA ARG A 110 -17.08 3.46 -21.11
C ARG A 110 -17.39 2.08 -21.70
N ASP A 111 -16.90 1.02 -21.05
CA ASP A 111 -16.89 -0.32 -21.64
C ASP A 111 -18.01 -1.23 -21.09
N LEU A 112 -18.58 -0.94 -19.91
CA LEU A 112 -19.51 -1.82 -19.20
C LEU A 112 -20.80 -1.12 -18.70
N ASP A 113 -21.11 0.12 -19.11
CA ASP A 113 -22.18 0.95 -18.51
C ASP A 113 -23.49 0.19 -18.20
N ALA A 114 -24.07 -0.49 -19.18
CA ALA A 114 -25.32 -1.24 -19.03
C ALA A 114 -25.17 -2.48 -18.12
N GLU A 115 -24.07 -3.23 -18.29
CA GLU A 115 -23.78 -4.43 -17.49
C GLU A 115 -23.45 -4.08 -16.02
N LEU A 116 -22.87 -2.91 -15.76
CA LEU A 116 -22.62 -2.39 -14.42
C LEU A 116 -23.92 -2.16 -13.66
N VAL A 117 -24.92 -1.58 -14.33
CA VAL A 117 -26.25 -1.33 -13.74
C VAL A 117 -26.99 -2.64 -13.49
N GLU A 118 -26.97 -3.56 -14.46
CA GLU A 118 -27.62 -4.87 -14.33
C GLU A 118 -26.95 -5.78 -13.29
N GLY A 119 -25.62 -5.69 -13.13
CA GLY A 119 -24.84 -6.46 -12.16
C GLY A 119 -24.94 -5.96 -10.71
N THR A 120 -25.66 -4.87 -10.46
CA THR A 120 -25.82 -4.32 -9.10
C THR A 120 -26.65 -5.28 -8.24
N LEU A 121 -26.02 -5.87 -7.22
CA LEU A 121 -26.68 -6.85 -6.35
C LEU A 121 -27.82 -6.20 -5.54
N PRO A 122 -29.06 -6.68 -5.60
CA PRO A 122 -30.22 -6.06 -4.93
C PRO A 122 -30.09 -5.94 -3.41
N ALA A 123 -29.29 -6.80 -2.79
CA ALA A 123 -29.06 -6.85 -1.34
C ALA A 123 -27.83 -6.05 -0.89
N ALA A 124 -26.93 -5.67 -1.80
CA ALA A 124 -25.79 -4.84 -1.46
C ALA A 124 -26.28 -3.38 -1.37
N GLN A 125 -26.44 -2.87 -0.15
CA GLN A 125 -26.61 -1.45 0.09
C GLN A 125 -25.22 -0.87 0.36
N PRO A 126 -24.51 -0.35 -0.67
CA PRO A 126 -23.16 0.17 -0.46
C PRO A 126 -23.22 1.30 0.56
N ARG A 127 -22.69 1.09 1.77
CA ARG A 127 -22.46 2.19 2.71
C ARG A 127 -21.29 2.99 2.15
N LYS A 128 -21.43 4.32 2.16
CA LYS A 128 -20.48 5.24 1.49
C LYS A 128 -19.00 4.90 1.76
N ASP A 129 -18.16 4.97 0.72
CA ASP A 129 -16.69 4.76 0.69
C ASP A 129 -15.91 5.49 1.80
N VAL A 130 -16.52 6.51 2.40
CA VAL A 130 -16.05 7.29 3.55
C VAL A 130 -15.61 6.38 4.71
N LEU A 131 -16.25 5.21 4.88
CA LEU A 131 -15.96 4.27 5.96
C LEU A 131 -14.56 3.66 5.86
N VAL A 132 -14.09 3.32 4.66
CA VAL A 132 -12.76 2.70 4.43
C VAL A 132 -11.65 3.70 4.73
N ARG A 133 -11.75 4.93 4.21
CA ARG A 133 -10.75 5.99 4.45
C ARG A 133 -10.63 6.32 5.94
N THR A 134 -11.75 6.40 6.64
CA THR A 134 -11.77 6.66 8.08
C THR A 134 -11.13 5.51 8.88
N ARG A 135 -11.33 4.26 8.46
CA ARG A 135 -10.70 3.07 9.09
C ARG A 135 -9.19 3.06 8.92
N LEU A 136 -8.70 3.37 7.72
CA LEU A 136 -7.27 3.49 7.45
C LEU A 136 -6.60 4.57 8.31
N ALA A 137 -7.31 5.66 8.61
CA ALA A 137 -6.80 6.73 9.45
C ALA A 137 -6.86 6.45 10.98
N ARG A 138 -7.75 5.56 11.45
CA ARG A 138 -8.07 5.36 12.88
C ARG A 138 -7.17 4.38 13.64
N GLY A 139 -6.10 3.87 13.04
CA GLY A 139 -5.13 3.03 13.76
C GLY A 139 -5.32 1.52 13.55
N PRO A 140 -4.78 0.66 14.45
CA PRO A 140 -4.38 -0.69 14.09
C PRO A 140 -5.54 -1.57 13.62
N LEU A 141 -5.38 -2.11 12.42
CA LEU A 141 -6.39 -2.91 11.71
C LEU A 141 -6.71 -4.25 12.40
N MET A 142 -5.91 -4.67 13.39
CA MET A 142 -6.13 -5.91 14.14
C MET A 142 -7.51 -5.98 14.81
N GLY A 143 -8.08 -4.86 15.23
CA GLY A 143 -9.42 -4.82 15.82
C GLY A 143 -10.53 -5.22 14.85
N LEU A 144 -10.32 -5.03 13.54
CA LEU A 144 -11.30 -5.40 12.51
C LEU A 144 -11.47 -6.91 12.45
N ARG A 145 -10.37 -7.68 12.49
CA ARG A 145 -10.44 -9.14 12.48
C ARG A 145 -11.26 -9.68 13.64
N LYS A 146 -11.04 -9.18 14.85
CA LYS A 146 -11.81 -9.60 16.04
C LYS A 146 -13.31 -9.29 15.89
N ARG A 147 -13.66 -8.21 15.19
CA ARG A 147 -15.04 -7.76 15.04
C ARG A 147 -15.80 -8.51 13.95
N TYR A 148 -15.17 -8.82 12.83
CA TYR A 148 -15.85 -9.33 11.64
C TYR A 148 -15.53 -10.79 11.34
N ALA A 149 -14.40 -11.35 11.79
CA ALA A 149 -14.06 -12.75 11.53
C ALA A 149 -14.70 -13.66 12.59
N HIS A 150 -15.63 -14.51 12.16
CA HIS A 150 -16.41 -15.37 13.07
C HIS A 150 -16.00 -16.83 13.01
N HIS A 151 -15.68 -17.34 11.83
CA HIS A 151 -15.15 -18.69 11.65
C HIS A 151 -13.70 -18.59 11.21
N VAL A 152 -12.78 -18.96 12.08
CA VAL A 152 -11.34 -18.79 11.86
C VAL A 152 -10.67 -20.15 11.77
N GLY A 153 -9.79 -20.32 10.79
CA GLY A 153 -8.97 -21.53 10.65
C GLY A 153 -9.73 -22.75 10.14
N LEU A 154 -10.80 -22.56 9.38
CA LEU A 154 -11.55 -23.65 8.78
C LEU A 154 -10.67 -24.37 7.75
N PRO A 155 -10.41 -25.69 7.91
CA PRO A 155 -9.63 -26.43 6.94
C PRO A 155 -10.43 -26.63 5.65
N TYR A 156 -9.76 -26.50 4.50
CA TYR A 156 -10.36 -26.79 3.18
C TYR A 156 -9.49 -27.76 2.36
N GLY A 157 -8.39 -28.26 2.92
CA GLY A 157 -7.49 -29.21 2.28
C GLY A 157 -6.37 -29.67 3.20
N ASP A 158 -5.49 -30.51 2.67
CA ASP A 158 -4.59 -31.33 3.49
C ASP A 158 -3.26 -30.63 3.86
N ALA A 159 -2.98 -29.43 3.36
CA ALA A 159 -1.74 -28.70 3.66
C ALA A 159 -1.74 -28.00 5.04
N GLY A 160 -2.47 -28.55 6.01
CA GLY A 160 -2.60 -28.03 7.37
C GLY A 160 -2.95 -26.54 7.38
N ARG A 161 -2.17 -25.72 8.10
CA ARG A 161 -2.40 -24.27 8.22
C ARG A 161 -2.45 -23.53 6.88
N ARG A 162 -1.81 -24.07 5.82
CA ARG A 162 -1.79 -23.47 4.49
C ARG A 162 -3.06 -23.73 3.67
N ASN A 163 -3.90 -24.67 4.07
CA ASN A 163 -5.24 -24.84 3.52
C ASN A 163 -6.30 -24.54 4.58
N THR A 164 -6.24 -23.32 5.13
CA THR A 164 -7.26 -22.82 6.05
C THR A 164 -7.86 -21.52 5.53
N LEU A 165 -9.11 -21.25 5.91
CA LEU A 165 -9.81 -20.01 5.60
C LEU A 165 -10.46 -19.40 6.82
N ASP A 166 -10.70 -18.08 6.76
CA ASP A 166 -11.48 -17.31 7.71
C ASP A 166 -12.72 -16.73 7.02
N ILE A 167 -13.88 -16.80 7.67
CA ILE A 167 -15.14 -16.19 7.22
C ILE A 167 -15.37 -14.90 7.99
N TRP A 168 -15.59 -13.83 7.23
CA TRP A 168 -15.85 -12.48 7.69
C TRP A 168 -17.28 -12.08 7.30
N SER A 169 -18.05 -11.56 8.26
CA SER A 169 -19.38 -10.99 8.02
C SER A 169 -19.74 -10.05 9.17
N THR A 170 -20.92 -9.42 9.11
CA THR A 170 -21.50 -8.83 10.33
C THR A 170 -22.22 -9.92 11.14
N PRO A 171 -22.31 -9.79 12.48
CA PRO A 171 -23.00 -10.76 13.32
C PRO A 171 -24.51 -10.86 13.09
N ASP A 172 -25.11 -9.79 12.54
CA ASP A 172 -26.54 -9.64 12.30
C ASP A 172 -26.97 -10.07 10.89
N LEU A 173 -26.04 -10.54 10.05
CA LEU A 173 -26.35 -11.03 8.71
C LEU A 173 -27.18 -12.34 8.79
N PRO A 174 -28.42 -12.37 8.28
CA PRO A 174 -29.23 -13.59 8.29
C PRO A 174 -28.59 -14.73 7.49
N HIS A 175 -28.69 -15.97 7.99
CA HIS A 175 -28.10 -17.14 7.32
C HIS A 175 -28.67 -17.41 5.92
N ASP A 176 -29.91 -17.01 5.67
CA ASP A 176 -30.64 -17.16 4.41
C ASP A 176 -30.62 -15.90 3.54
N ALA A 177 -29.81 -14.89 3.91
CA ALA A 177 -29.75 -13.61 3.20
C ALA A 177 -29.29 -13.70 1.74
N LYS A 178 -28.80 -14.88 1.30
CA LYS A 178 -28.18 -15.09 -0.03
C LYS A 178 -27.10 -14.03 -0.32
N ALA A 179 -26.33 -13.72 0.72
CA ALA A 179 -25.30 -12.69 0.66
C ALA A 179 -24.24 -13.03 -0.40
N PRO A 180 -23.78 -12.04 -1.18
CA PRO A 180 -22.67 -12.23 -2.10
C PRO A 180 -21.39 -12.56 -1.34
N VAL A 181 -20.51 -13.35 -1.99
CA VAL A 181 -19.26 -13.82 -1.40
C VAL A 181 -18.07 -13.16 -2.08
N LEU A 182 -17.24 -12.45 -1.30
CA LEU A 182 -15.94 -11.94 -1.74
C LEU A 182 -14.84 -12.92 -1.30
N LEU A 183 -14.16 -13.54 -2.25
CA LEU A 183 -12.99 -14.38 -1.97
C LEU A 183 -11.70 -13.54 -2.01
N GLN A 184 -11.10 -13.32 -0.84
CA GLN A 184 -9.82 -12.64 -0.70
C GLN A 184 -8.66 -13.64 -0.74
N VAL A 185 -7.83 -13.51 -1.78
CA VAL A 185 -6.55 -14.21 -1.91
C VAL A 185 -5.43 -13.22 -1.60
N HIS A 186 -4.60 -13.48 -0.59
CA HIS A 186 -3.51 -12.57 -0.24
C HIS A 186 -2.40 -12.59 -1.30
N GLY A 187 -1.62 -11.51 -1.39
CA GLY A 187 -0.42 -11.45 -2.22
C GLY A 187 0.82 -12.00 -1.51
N GLY A 188 2.00 -11.67 -2.04
CA GLY A 188 3.29 -12.09 -1.47
C GLY A 188 4.16 -12.93 -2.40
N ALA A 189 4.01 -12.74 -3.71
CA ALA A 189 4.82 -13.39 -4.75
C ALA A 189 4.91 -14.92 -4.60
N TRP A 190 3.83 -15.54 -4.10
CA TRP A 190 3.74 -16.98 -3.84
C TRP A 190 4.77 -17.56 -2.86
N ILE A 191 5.62 -16.75 -2.23
CA ILE A 191 6.69 -17.18 -1.32
C ILE A 191 6.46 -16.71 0.12
N ILE A 192 5.65 -15.67 0.32
CA ILE A 192 5.31 -15.12 1.64
C ILE A 192 3.83 -14.76 1.73
N GLY A 193 3.37 -14.47 2.95
CA GLY A 193 2.01 -14.01 3.21
C GLY A 193 1.14 -15.02 3.97
N ASN A 194 0.01 -14.52 4.46
CA ASN A 194 -1.10 -15.29 5.02
C ASN A 194 -2.41 -14.48 5.02
N LYS A 195 -3.53 -15.17 5.25
CA LYS A 195 -4.90 -14.64 5.32
C LYS A 195 -5.15 -13.57 6.40
N GLU A 196 -4.21 -13.32 7.30
CA GLU A 196 -4.39 -12.42 8.46
C GLU A 196 -3.77 -11.03 8.25
N GLN A 197 -3.09 -10.80 7.11
CA GLN A 197 -2.24 -9.62 6.91
C GLN A 197 -2.83 -8.53 6.01
N GLN A 198 -3.62 -8.91 5.01
CA GLN A 198 -4.00 -8.01 3.91
C GLN A 198 -5.52 -7.83 3.79
N ALA A 199 -5.94 -6.73 3.15
CA ALA A 199 -7.34 -6.42 2.81
C ALA A 199 -8.36 -6.33 3.96
N MET A 200 -7.93 -6.38 5.23
CA MET A 200 -8.85 -6.26 6.37
C MET A 200 -9.80 -5.04 6.33
N PRO A 201 -9.36 -3.83 5.92
CA PRO A 201 -10.26 -2.68 5.82
C PRO A 201 -11.33 -2.86 4.75
N LEU A 202 -10.96 -3.45 3.60
CA LEU A 202 -11.87 -3.76 2.49
C LEU A 202 -12.88 -4.81 2.93
N MET A 203 -12.42 -5.96 3.44
CA MET A 203 -13.31 -7.03 3.90
C MET A 203 -14.28 -6.55 4.99
N ALA A 204 -13.79 -5.73 5.93
CA ALA A 204 -14.64 -5.16 6.97
C ALA A 204 -15.68 -4.18 6.42
N HIS A 205 -15.37 -3.45 5.35
CA HIS A 205 -16.32 -2.56 4.67
C HIS A 205 -17.35 -3.35 3.87
N MET A 206 -16.92 -4.37 3.13
CA MET A 206 -17.81 -5.25 2.37
C MET A 206 -18.75 -6.00 3.31
N ALA A 207 -18.25 -6.47 4.46
CA ALA A 207 -19.07 -7.07 5.50
C ALA A 207 -20.16 -6.11 6.01
N ASP A 208 -19.81 -4.85 6.25
CA ASP A 208 -20.79 -3.81 6.62
C ASP A 208 -21.87 -3.56 5.55
N ASP A 209 -21.57 -3.87 4.29
CA ASP A 209 -22.48 -3.77 3.14
C ASP A 209 -23.25 -5.06 2.87
N GLY A 210 -23.22 -6.01 3.81
CA GLY A 210 -23.98 -7.27 3.75
C GLY A 210 -23.28 -8.39 2.98
N TRP A 211 -21.99 -8.26 2.68
CA TRP A 211 -21.22 -9.34 2.05
C TRP A 211 -20.70 -10.33 3.08
N VAL A 212 -20.51 -11.57 2.63
CA VAL A 212 -19.62 -12.51 3.30
C VAL A 212 -18.26 -12.43 2.62
N CYS A 213 -17.19 -12.18 3.37
CA CYS A 213 -15.83 -12.24 2.84
C CYS A 213 -15.13 -13.51 3.33
N VAL A 214 -14.43 -14.20 2.43
CA VAL A 214 -13.66 -15.41 2.75
C VAL A 214 -12.19 -15.11 2.50
N SER A 215 -11.38 -15.14 3.55
CA SER A 215 -9.93 -14.94 3.44
C SER A 215 -9.21 -16.27 3.55
N ILE A 216 -8.50 -16.67 2.50
CA ILE A 216 -7.85 -17.99 2.42
C ILE A 216 -6.34 -17.90 2.59
N ASN A 217 -5.77 -18.89 3.26
CA ASN A 217 -4.37 -19.26 3.03
C ASN A 217 -4.27 -20.13 1.78
N TYR A 218 -3.08 -20.20 1.20
CA TYR A 218 -2.73 -21.17 0.17
C TYR A 218 -1.28 -21.64 0.38
N ARG A 219 -0.87 -22.70 -0.32
CA ARG A 219 0.53 -23.21 -0.28
C ARG A 219 1.48 -22.19 -0.88
N LEU A 220 2.66 -22.05 -0.29
CA LEU A 220 3.72 -21.18 -0.79
C LEU A 220 4.84 -22.02 -1.38
N SER A 221 5.50 -21.47 -2.39
CA SER A 221 6.69 -22.01 -3.06
C SER A 221 7.85 -22.20 -2.06
N PRO A 222 8.77 -23.16 -2.28
CA PRO A 222 9.28 -23.66 -3.57
C PRO A 222 8.22 -24.30 -4.47
#